data_AF-A0A954ISQ6-F1
#
_entry.id   AF-A0A954ISQ6-F1
#
_cell.length_a   1.000
_cell.length_b   1.000
_cell.length_c   1.000
_cell.angle_alpha   90.00
_cell.angle_beta   90.00
_cell.angle_gamma   90.00
#
_symmetry.space_group_name_H-M   'P 1'
#
loop_
_entity.id
_entity.type
_entity.pdbx_description
1 polymer ?
#
loop_
_entity_poly.entity_id
_entity_poly.type
_entity_poly.pdbx_seq_one_letter_code
_entity_poly.pdbx_strand_id
1 'polypeptide(L)' 'MPDFGDIVQTAINADDLLGLVLSKPCANCAMAQEKFTIRPIELRGERQYQWSARIGNQETHENLSPT' A
#
# COMPACT_ATOMS: atom_id res chain seq x y z
N MET A 1 21.67 5.10 -8.21
CA MET A 1 20.25 5.51 -8.16
C MET A 1 19.73 5.10 -6.80
N PRO A 2 18.89 5.92 -6.12
CA PRO A 2 18.18 5.46 -4.94
C PRO A 2 17.36 4.22 -5.31
N ASP A 3 17.29 3.26 -4.39
CA ASP A 3 16.43 2.11 -4.61
C ASP A 3 14.95 2.49 -4.41
N PHE A 4 14.05 1.59 -4.78
CA PHE A 4 12.62 1.85 -4.66
C PHE A 4 12.19 2.10 -3.20
N GLY A 5 12.81 1.40 -2.24
CA GLY A 5 12.54 1.56 -0.82
C GLY A 5 12.94 2.95 -0.33
N ASP A 6 14.11 3.45 -0.75
CA ASP A 6 14.60 4.79 -0.42
C ASP A 6 13.62 5.88 -0.87
N ILE A 7 13.05 5.73 -2.07
CA ILE A 7 12.07 6.68 -2.63
C ILE A 7 10.79 6.68 -1.80
N VAL A 8 10.27 5.49 -1.48
CA VAL A 8 9.05 5.35 -0.68
C VAL A 8 9.26 5.89 0.73
N GLN A 9 10.37 5.55 1.37
CA GLN A 9 10.71 6.03 2.71
C GLN A 9 10.82 7.55 2.76
N THR A 10 11.46 8.15 1.75
CA THR A 10 11.57 9.61 1.63
C THR A 10 10.20 10.26 1.51
N ALA A 11 9.30 9.71 0.66
CA ALA A 11 7.95 10.22 0.49
C ALA A 11 7.10 10.09 1.76
N ILE A 12 7.25 8.99 2.52
CA ILE A 12 6.58 8.80 3.81
C ILE A 12 7.06 9.85 4.82
N ASN A 13 8.38 10.03 4.93
CA ASN A 13 8.98 10.96 5.90
C ASN A 13 8.67 12.43 5.58
N ALA A 14 8.55 12.77 4.31
CA ALA A 14 8.18 14.11 3.84
C ALA A 14 6.67 14.39 3.88
N ASP A 15 5.86 13.39 4.26
CA ASP A 15 4.39 13.45 4.24
C ASP A 15 3.77 13.64 2.83
N ASP A 16 4.52 13.27 1.79
CA ASP A 16 4.19 13.44 0.37
C ASP A 16 3.63 12.17 -0.30
N LEU A 17 3.59 11.04 0.43
CA LEU A 17 3.06 9.79 -0.11
C LEU A 17 1.52 9.80 -0.21
N LEU A 18 1.00 10.11 -1.39
CA LEU A 18 -0.45 10.06 -1.68
C LEU A 18 -1.00 8.65 -1.83
N GLY A 19 -0.14 7.69 -2.20
CA GLY A 19 -0.51 6.29 -2.30
C GLY A 19 0.52 5.50 -3.09
N LEU A 20 0.62 4.21 -2.77
CA LEU A 20 1.49 3.25 -3.44
C LEU A 20 0.65 2.09 -3.97
N VAL A 21 0.81 1.78 -5.26
CA VAL A 21 0.14 0.63 -5.88
C VAL A 21 1.21 -0.32 -6.39
N LEU A 22 1.18 -1.56 -5.90
CA LEU A 22 1.99 -2.66 -6.41
C LEU A 22 1.05 -3.66 -7.07
N SER A 23 1.19 -3.84 -8.37
CA SER A 23 0.41 -4.82 -9.12
C SER A 23 1.33 -5.73 -9.92
N LYS A 24 0.90 -6.97 -10.09
CA LYS A 24 1.58 -7.94 -10.95
C LYS A 24 0.56 -8.55 -11.89
N PRO A 25 0.80 -8.54 -13.21
CA PRO A 25 -0.05 -9.30 -14.12
C PRO A 25 0.12 -10.79 -13.80
N CYS A 26 -0.96 -11.46 -13.38
CA CYS A 26 -0.97 -12.91 -13.27
C CYS A 26 -2.06 -13.51 -14.17
N ALA A 27 -1.64 -14.22 -15.22
CA ALA A 27 -2.54 -14.78 -16.21
C ALA A 27 -3.40 -15.96 -15.70
N ASN A 28 -2.99 -16.63 -14.60
CA ASN A 28 -3.62 -17.87 -14.11
C ASN A 28 -3.76 -17.93 -12.58
N CYS A 29 -3.68 -16.80 -11.87
CA CYS A 29 -3.74 -16.81 -10.42
C CYS A 29 -5.17 -16.55 -9.91
N ALA A 30 -6.04 -17.57 -9.94
CA ALA A 30 -7.35 -17.45 -9.30
C ALA A 30 -7.27 -17.15 -7.77
N MET A 31 -6.09 -17.33 -7.15
CA MET A 31 -5.87 -17.16 -5.71
C MET A 31 -4.63 -16.32 -5.32
N ALA A 32 -3.90 -15.70 -6.26
CA ALA A 32 -2.78 -14.82 -5.88
C ALA A 32 -3.24 -13.38 -5.71
N GLN A 33 -2.57 -12.62 -4.84
CA GLN A 33 -2.79 -11.19 -4.74
C GLN A 33 -2.38 -10.50 -6.04
N GLU A 34 -3.36 -9.91 -6.71
CA GLU A 34 -3.18 -9.24 -8.01
C GLU A 34 -2.70 -7.80 -7.83
N LYS A 35 -3.06 -7.20 -6.70
CA LYS A 35 -2.84 -5.79 -6.41
C LYS A 35 -2.77 -5.55 -4.90
N PHE A 36 -1.80 -4.75 -4.52
CA PHE A 36 -1.68 -4.11 -3.22
C PHE A 36 -1.77 -2.61 -3.37
N THR A 37 -2.49 -1.97 -2.46
CA THR A 37 -2.59 -0.52 -2.36
C THR A 37 -2.27 -0.09 -0.95
N ILE A 38 -1.34 0.84 -0.78
CA ILE A 38 -1.10 1.54 0.47
C ILE A 38 -1.56 2.97 0.26
N ARG A 39 -2.38 3.50 1.17
CA ARG A 39 -2.81 4.91 1.11
C ARG A 39 -2.76 5.56 2.49
N PRO A 40 -2.44 6.85 2.58
CA PRO A 40 -2.61 7.59 3.82
C PRO A 40 -4.09 7.63 4.20
N ILE A 41 -4.38 7.54 5.48
CA ILE A 41 -5.69 7.72 6.08
C ILE A 41 -5.56 8.57 7.34
N GLU A 42 -6.62 9.29 7.71
CA GLU A 42 -6.69 9.98 9.00
C GLU A 42 -7.48 9.13 9.99
N LEU A 43 -6.84 8.80 11.11
CA LEU A 43 -7.47 8.09 12.22
C LEU A 43 -7.20 8.86 13.51
N ARG A 44 -8.26 9.30 14.18
CA ARG A 44 -8.17 10.04 15.46
C ARG A 44 -7.29 11.30 15.39
N GLY A 45 -7.23 11.96 14.23
CA GLY A 45 -6.42 13.16 14.01
C GLY A 45 -4.95 12.89 13.72
N GLU A 46 -4.54 11.62 13.61
CA GLU A 46 -3.20 11.21 13.22
C GLU A 46 -3.24 10.59 11.82
N ARG A 47 -2.23 10.92 11.00
CA ARG A 47 -2.05 10.25 9.72
C ARG A 47 -1.49 8.85 9.97
N GLN A 48 -2.20 7.86 9.46
CA GLN A 48 -1.80 6.47 9.41
C GLN A 48 -1.82 6.01 7.95
N TYR A 49 -1.49 4.74 7.72
CA TYR A 49 -1.58 4.15 6.39
C TYR A 49 -2.56 2.97 6.41
N GLN A 50 -3.33 2.81 5.36
CA GLN A 50 -4.13 1.61 5.14
C GLN A 50 -3.53 0.80 3.99
N TRP A 51 -3.31 -0.46 4.27
CA TRP A 51 -2.99 -1.50 3.31
C TRP A 51 -4.28 -2.15 2.82
N SER A 52 -4.47 -2.26 1.50
CA SER A 52 -5.48 -3.13 0.93
C SER A 52 -4.88 -4.12 -0.06
N ALA A 53 -5.42 -5.33 -0.06
CA ALA A 53 -5.00 -6.38 -0.98
C ALA A 53 -6.21 -7.00 -1.69
N ARG A 54 -6.09 -7.20 -3.00
CA ARG A 54 -7.12 -7.83 -3.81
C ARG A 54 -6.72 -9.25 -4.21
N ILE A 55 -7.59 -10.22 -3.91
CA ILE A 55 -7.48 -11.62 -4.33
C ILE A 55 -8.76 -11.96 -5.09
N GLY A 56 -8.68 -12.03 -6.42
CA GLY A 56 -9.84 -12.21 -7.29
C GLY A 56 -10.90 -11.12 -7.08
N ASN A 57 -12.06 -11.49 -6.53
CA ASN A 57 -13.18 -10.57 -6.22
C ASN A 57 -13.23 -10.10 -4.76
N GLN A 58 -12.28 -10.51 -3.92
CA GLN A 58 -12.22 -10.11 -2.52
C GLN A 58 -11.17 -9.02 -2.31
N GLU A 59 -11.50 -8.00 -1.54
CA GLU A 59 -10.56 -6.98 -1.06
C GLU A 59 -10.47 -7.05 0.47
N THR A 60 -9.25 -7.08 0.99
CA THR A 60 -8.98 -6.98 2.44
C THR A 60 -8.39 -5.63 2.77
N HIS A 61 -8.65 -5.13 3.98
CA HIS A 61 -8.14 -3.85 4.47
C HIS A 61 -7.50 -4.04 5.84
N GLU A 62 -6.30 -3.49 6.01
CA GLU A 62 -5.54 -3.51 7.25
C GLU A 62 -4.99 -2.10 7.50
N ASN A 63 -5.23 -1.56 8.69
CA ASN A 63 -4.64 -0.27 9.09
C ASN A 63 -3.25 -0.55 9.67
N LEU A 64 -2.25 0.11 9.12
CA LEU A 64 -0.86 0.00 9.54
C LEU A 64 -0.61 1.00 10.68
N SER A 65 -0.30 0.46 11.85
CA SER A 65 0.17 1.25 12.98
C SER A 65 1.62 1.71 12.72
N PRO A 66 2.00 2.94 13.11
CA PRO A 66 3.41 3.32 13.18
C PRO A 66 4.14 2.37 14.14
N THR A 67 5.31 1.88 13.72
CA THR A 67 6.20 1.03 14.54
C THR A 67 7.29 1.86 15.20
#